data_AF-A0A6C0LB91-F1
#
_entry.id   AF-A0A6C0LB91-F1
#
_cell.length_a   1.000
_cell.length_b   1.000
_cell.length_c   1.000
_cell.angle_alpha   90.00
_cell.angle_beta   90.00
_cell.angle_gamma   90.00
#
_symmetry.space_group_name_H-M   'P 1'
#
loop_
_entity.id
_entity.type
_entity.pdbx_description
1 polymer ?
#
loop_
_entity_poly.entity_id
_entity_poly.type
_entity_poly.pdbx_seq_one_letter_code
_entity_poly.pdbx_strand_id
1 'polypeptide(L)'
;MIHLLTKNTLPHLICHQFIPGFTFLVLGILLTYKTISPIRTALSIILIFLYSYFIHKLFHHLPKPINIHMFIHHNHKNENNSFVKYTNLFIECLMNIFFFVLFYYIQQGLSNHFVPNIIIFYYGFVYTTIHIINYSIFHCSKAHVIHHKTGANINKTCNYGPDVLDHLFKTNYDEKIENYNHILLNIIFAFFASYYVFKPTIV
;
A
#
# COMPACT_ATOMS: atom_id res chain seq x y z
N MET A 1 13.74 14.77 -4.79
CA MET A 1 13.73 14.94 -3.32
C MET A 1 13.72 16.40 -2.88
N ILE A 2 14.63 17.26 -3.35
CA ILE A 2 14.70 18.67 -2.92
C ILE A 2 13.39 19.45 -3.17
N HIS A 3 12.66 19.12 -4.24
CA HIS A 3 11.36 19.75 -4.54
C HIS A 3 10.26 19.47 -3.51
N LEU A 4 10.36 18.38 -2.73
CA LEU A 4 9.40 18.06 -1.66
C LEU A 4 9.63 18.90 -0.40
N LEU A 5 10.84 19.46 -0.24
CA LEU A 5 11.26 20.24 0.93
C LEU A 5 11.09 21.75 0.73
N THR A 6 10.27 22.16 -0.24
CA THR A 6 9.99 23.59 -0.45
C THR A 6 9.07 24.14 0.63
N LYS A 7 9.12 25.46 0.86
CA LYS A 7 8.28 26.16 1.83
C LYS A 7 6.78 25.91 1.64
N ASN A 8 6.36 25.65 0.40
CA ASN A 8 4.95 25.45 0.07
C ASN A 8 4.51 23.99 0.21
N THR A 9 5.40 23.02 -0.03
CA THR A 9 5.05 21.58 0.00
C THR A 9 5.25 20.96 1.38
N LEU A 10 6.26 21.41 2.13
CA LEU A 10 6.63 20.82 3.41
C LEU A 10 5.50 20.83 4.45
N PRO A 11 4.73 21.93 4.64
CA PRO A 11 3.62 21.93 5.59
C PRO A 11 2.56 20.89 5.25
N HIS A 12 2.24 20.72 3.96
CA HIS A 12 1.28 19.72 3.52
C HIS A 12 1.81 18.31 3.72
N LEU A 13 3.07 18.05 3.37
CA LEU A 13 3.71 16.75 3.63
C LEU A 13 3.64 16.37 5.11
N ILE A 14 3.93 17.32 6.01
CA ILE A 14 3.83 17.10 7.46
C ILE A 14 2.37 16.86 7.86
N CYS A 15 1.44 17.75 7.52
CA CYS A 15 0.05 17.64 7.97
C CYS A 15 -0.71 16.44 7.39
N HIS A 16 -0.34 16.00 6.18
CA HIS A 16 -1.11 15.01 5.43
C HIS A 16 -0.49 13.61 5.43
N GLN A 17 0.84 13.49 5.55
CA GLN A 17 1.56 12.22 5.38
C GLN A 17 2.33 11.81 6.64
N PHE A 18 2.83 12.78 7.42
CA PHE A 18 3.68 12.46 8.58
C PHE A 18 2.91 11.72 9.67
N ILE A 19 1.70 12.14 10.04
CA ILE A 19 0.96 11.50 11.14
C ILE A 19 0.66 10.02 10.82
N PRO A 20 0.09 9.65 9.66
CA PRO A 20 -0.08 8.24 9.30
C PRO A 20 1.25 7.49 9.21
N GLY A 21 2.26 8.06 8.55
CA GLY A 21 3.57 7.41 8.39
C GLY A 21 4.28 7.16 9.73
N PHE A 22 4.25 8.14 10.62
CA PHE A 22 4.83 8.05 11.96
C PHE A 22 4.07 7.04 12.82
N THR A 23 2.73 7.08 12.80
CA THR A 23 1.90 6.10 13.52
C THR A 23 2.18 4.69 13.03
N PHE A 24 2.25 4.49 11.71
CA PHE A 24 2.58 3.21 11.11
C PHE A 24 3.94 2.68 11.58
N LEU A 25 4.97 3.54 11.58
CA LEU A 25 6.32 3.21 12.01
C LEU A 25 6.38 2.85 13.50
N VAL A 26 5.80 3.67 14.38
CA VAL A 26 5.84 3.46 15.83
C VAL A 26 5.13 2.15 16.21
N LEU A 27 3.94 1.91 15.67
CA LEU A 27 3.21 0.67 15.91
C LEU A 27 3.95 -0.55 15.34
N GLY A 28 4.59 -0.41 14.18
CA GLY A 28 5.47 -1.44 13.63
C GLY A 28 6.64 -1.79 14.55
N ILE A 29 7.31 -0.77 15.12
CA ILE A 29 8.39 -0.97 16.10
C ILE A 29 7.86 -1.66 17.36
N LEU A 30 6.68 -1.28 17.86
CA LEU A 30 6.08 -1.93 19.04
C LEU A 30 5.77 -3.41 18.80
N LEU A 31 5.44 -3.82 17.58
CA LEU A 31 5.22 -5.23 17.25
C LEU A 31 6.50 -6.08 17.30
N THR A 32 7.69 -5.47 17.24
CA THR A 32 8.96 -6.18 17.05
C THR A 32 10.05 -5.84 18.06
N TYR A 33 9.91 -4.80 18.89
CA TYR A 33 11.03 -4.25 19.66
C TYR A 33 11.76 -5.23 20.59
N LYS A 34 11.08 -6.26 21.12
CA LYS A 34 11.73 -7.29 21.96
C LYS A 34 12.55 -8.30 21.17
N THR A 35 12.27 -8.48 19.88
CA THR A 35 12.92 -9.50 19.04
C THR A 35 13.89 -8.89 18.05
N ILE A 36 13.66 -7.65 17.62
CA ILE A 36 14.35 -7.01 16.50
C ILE A 36 14.58 -5.53 16.81
N SER A 37 15.74 -5.00 16.41
CA SER A 37 16.06 -3.60 16.63
C SER A 37 15.06 -2.67 15.93
N PRO A 38 14.72 -1.50 16.52
CA PRO A 38 13.84 -0.52 15.89
C PRO A 38 14.35 -0.07 14.51
N ILE A 39 15.67 0.05 14.34
CA ILE A 39 16.31 0.42 13.07
C ILE A 39 16.02 -0.63 12.00
N ARG A 40 16.19 -1.93 12.32
CA ARG A 40 15.88 -3.00 11.35
C ARG A 40 14.39 -3.02 11.00
N THR A 41 13.51 -2.71 11.95
CA THR A 41 12.07 -2.59 11.68
C THR A 41 11.77 -1.42 10.74
N ALA A 42 12.38 -0.25 10.96
CA ALA A 42 12.24 0.90 10.08
C ALA A 42 12.72 0.57 8.65
N LEU A 43 13.88 -0.06 8.51
CA LEU A 43 14.40 -0.50 7.21
C LEU A 43 13.50 -1.54 6.54
N SER A 44 12.93 -2.46 7.32
CA SER A 44 11.98 -3.47 6.83
C SER A 44 10.71 -2.82 6.27
N ILE A 45 10.19 -1.81 6.96
CA ILE A 45 9.05 -1.02 6.51
C ILE A 45 9.39 -0.29 5.20
N ILE A 46 10.53 0.41 5.13
CA ILE A 46 10.96 1.10 3.90
C ILE A 46 11.08 0.11 2.73
N LEU A 47 11.67 -1.06 2.98
CA LEU A 47 11.83 -2.10 1.96
C LEU A 47 10.48 -2.60 1.44
N ILE A 48 9.52 -2.90 2.33
CA ILE A 48 8.17 -3.33 1.92
C ILE A 48 7.44 -2.19 1.18
N PHE A 49 7.57 -0.95 1.62
CA PHE A 49 6.98 0.21 0.93
C PHE A 49 7.47 0.28 -0.52
N LEU A 50 8.79 0.23 -0.73
CA LEU A 50 9.40 0.22 -2.06
C LEU A 50 8.95 -1.00 -2.86
N TYR A 51 8.97 -2.19 -2.26
CA TYR A 51 8.48 -3.41 -2.91
C TYR A 51 7.05 -3.25 -3.40
N SER A 52 6.13 -2.80 -2.55
CA SER A 52 4.71 -2.66 -2.91
C SER A 52 4.48 -1.68 -4.07
N TYR A 53 5.25 -0.58 -4.11
CA TYR A 53 5.21 0.35 -5.23
C TYR A 53 5.69 -0.28 -6.54
N PHE A 54 6.85 -0.95 -6.51
CA PHE A 54 7.42 -1.56 -7.71
C PHE A 54 6.62 -2.77 -8.20
N ILE A 55 6.12 -3.62 -7.30
CA ILE A 55 5.30 -4.77 -7.69
C ILE A 55 3.98 -4.29 -8.29
N HIS A 56 3.31 -3.30 -7.70
CA HIS A 56 2.09 -2.75 -8.26
C HIS A 56 2.35 -2.15 -9.66
N LYS A 57 3.40 -1.35 -9.80
CA LYS A 57 3.81 -0.82 -11.11
C LYS A 57 4.15 -1.92 -12.11
N LEU A 58 4.86 -2.97 -11.70
CA LEU A 58 5.17 -4.12 -12.56
C LEU A 58 3.89 -4.79 -13.04
N PHE A 59 2.92 -4.99 -12.15
CA PHE A 59 1.63 -5.59 -12.49
C PHE A 59 0.88 -4.75 -13.51
N HIS A 60 0.98 -3.42 -13.52
CA HIS A 60 0.44 -2.59 -14.61
C HIS A 60 1.09 -2.84 -15.98
N HIS A 61 2.33 -3.31 -16.01
CA HIS A 61 3.07 -3.56 -17.25
C HIS A 61 2.97 -5.01 -17.73
N LEU A 62 2.30 -5.90 -16.98
CA LEU A 62 2.09 -7.28 -17.41
C LEU A 62 1.13 -7.35 -18.61
N PRO A 63 1.33 -8.30 -19.55
CA PRO A 63 0.46 -8.46 -20.69
C PRO A 63 -0.96 -8.87 -20.27
N LYS A 64 -1.97 -8.32 -20.96
CA LYS A 64 -3.41 -8.46 -20.67
C LYS A 64 -3.93 -9.87 -20.34
N PRO A 65 -3.50 -10.99 -20.97
CA PRO A 65 -4.04 -12.30 -20.63
C PRO A 65 -3.64 -12.80 -19.23
N ILE A 66 -2.54 -12.28 -18.65
CA ILE A 66 -2.02 -12.70 -17.34
C ILE A 66 -2.33 -11.62 -16.28
N ASN A 67 -2.63 -10.41 -16.73
CA ASN A 67 -2.79 -9.23 -15.89
C ASN A 67 -4.22 -9.14 -15.33
N ILE A 68 -4.53 -10.03 -14.39
CA ILE A 68 -5.81 -10.07 -13.67
C ILE A 68 -6.09 -8.71 -13.00
N HIS A 69 -5.03 -8.06 -12.49
CA HIS A 69 -5.08 -6.70 -11.94
C HIS A 69 -5.68 -5.70 -12.93
N MET A 70 -5.18 -5.67 -14.17
CA MET A 70 -5.72 -4.79 -15.21
C MET A 70 -7.08 -5.21 -15.75
N PHE A 71 -7.35 -6.51 -15.85
CA PHE A 71 -8.58 -7.02 -16.45
C PHE A 71 -9.80 -6.86 -15.54
N ILE A 72 -9.62 -7.01 -14.23
CA ILE A 72 -10.71 -7.06 -13.25
C ILE A 72 -10.75 -5.80 -12.39
N HIS A 73 -9.61 -5.38 -11.85
CA HIS A 73 -9.55 -4.24 -10.92
C HIS A 73 -9.53 -2.87 -11.62
N HIS A 74 -9.16 -2.79 -12.91
CA HIS A 74 -9.23 -1.53 -13.69
C HIS A 74 -10.43 -1.44 -14.66
N ASN A 75 -11.26 -2.49 -14.76
CA ASN A 75 -12.34 -2.58 -15.73
C ASN A 75 -13.73 -2.53 -15.08
N HIS A 76 -14.09 -1.38 -14.51
CA HIS A 76 -15.41 -1.15 -13.90
C HIS A 76 -16.54 -0.85 -14.89
N LYS A 77 -16.35 -1.10 -16.20
CA LYS A 77 -17.31 -0.67 -17.24
C LYS A 77 -18.66 -1.40 -17.20
N ASN A 78 -18.82 -2.46 -16.42
CA ASN A 78 -20.03 -3.31 -16.37
C ASN A 78 -20.53 -3.61 -14.93
N GLU A 79 -20.41 -2.67 -13.99
CA GLU A 79 -20.80 -2.89 -12.58
C GLU A 79 -22.29 -2.74 -12.24
N ASN A 80 -23.19 -2.75 -13.23
CA ASN A 80 -24.63 -2.64 -12.97
C ASN A 80 -25.20 -3.86 -12.22
N ASN A 81 -24.46 -4.97 -12.16
CA ASN A 81 -24.83 -6.16 -11.41
C ASN A 81 -24.06 -6.24 -10.07
N SER A 82 -24.78 -6.26 -8.95
CA SER A 82 -24.20 -6.37 -7.61
C SER A 82 -23.31 -7.61 -7.45
N PHE A 83 -23.66 -8.74 -8.05
CA PHE A 83 -22.83 -9.95 -8.02
C PHE A 83 -21.45 -9.70 -8.63
N VAL A 84 -21.41 -9.10 -9.82
CA VAL A 84 -20.16 -8.77 -10.53
C VAL A 84 -19.31 -7.83 -9.70
N LYS A 85 -19.92 -6.81 -9.08
CA LYS A 85 -19.23 -5.87 -8.20
C LYS A 85 -18.57 -6.57 -7.01
N TYR A 86 -19.29 -7.43 -6.30
CA TYR A 86 -18.72 -8.16 -5.15
C TYR A 86 -17.65 -9.15 -5.57
N THR A 87 -17.81 -9.82 -6.71
CA THR A 87 -16.77 -10.70 -7.28
C THR A 87 -15.50 -9.92 -7.60
N ASN A 88 -15.62 -8.75 -8.25
CA ASN A 88 -14.47 -7.89 -8.56
C ASN A 88 -13.74 -7.45 -7.29
N LEU A 89 -14.48 -6.99 -6.28
CA LEU A 89 -13.92 -6.58 -4.99
C LEU A 89 -13.22 -7.73 -4.26
N PHE A 90 -13.79 -8.93 -4.32
CA PHE A 90 -13.16 -10.13 -3.74
C PHE A 90 -11.85 -10.48 -4.45
N ILE A 91 -11.84 -10.46 -5.79
CA ILE A 91 -10.64 -10.73 -6.57
C ILE A 91 -9.57 -9.67 -6.31
N GLU A 92 -9.94 -8.40 -6.26
CA GLU A 92 -9.04 -7.32 -5.88
C GLU A 92 -8.42 -7.56 -4.50
N CYS A 93 -9.22 -7.97 -3.52
CA CYS A 93 -8.73 -8.30 -2.18
C CYS A 93 -7.69 -9.42 -2.23
N LEU A 94 -7.98 -10.50 -2.96
CA LEU A 94 -7.04 -11.60 -3.15
C LEU A 94 -5.75 -11.15 -3.84
N MET A 95 -5.83 -10.30 -4.86
CA MET A 95 -4.65 -9.78 -5.57
C MET A 95 -3.77 -8.91 -4.66
N ASN A 96 -4.38 -8.04 -3.84
CA ASN A 96 -3.65 -7.22 -2.88
C ASN A 96 -2.98 -8.07 -1.80
N ILE A 97 -3.65 -9.12 -1.29
CA ILE A 97 -3.04 -10.10 -0.38
C ILE A 97 -1.90 -10.84 -1.07
N PHE A 98 -2.09 -11.24 -2.33
CA PHE A 98 -1.12 -12.01 -3.09
C PHE A 98 0.23 -11.28 -3.23
N PHE A 99 0.26 -9.95 -3.34
CA PHE A 99 1.51 -9.19 -3.37
C PHE A 99 2.39 -9.47 -2.14
N PHE A 100 1.81 -9.56 -0.94
CA PHE A 100 2.56 -9.78 0.29
C PHE A 100 2.86 -11.25 0.54
N VAL A 101 1.96 -12.15 0.12
CA VAL A 101 2.24 -13.59 0.12
C VAL A 101 3.41 -13.91 -0.82
N LEU A 102 3.45 -13.29 -2.00
CA LEU A 102 4.56 -13.40 -2.94
C LEU A 102 5.86 -12.89 -2.33
N PHE A 103 5.85 -11.71 -1.68
CA PHE A 103 7.02 -11.20 -0.97
C PHE A 103 7.53 -12.17 0.10
N TYR A 104 6.63 -12.74 0.90
CA TYR A 104 6.97 -13.74 1.90
C TYR A 104 7.68 -14.94 1.27
N TYR A 105 7.14 -15.53 0.19
CA TYR A 105 7.76 -16.68 -0.45
C TYR A 105 9.08 -16.36 -1.17
N ILE A 106 9.22 -15.17 -1.76
CA ILE A 106 10.50 -14.71 -2.32
C ILE A 106 11.56 -14.65 -1.21
N GLN A 107 11.19 -14.07 -0.06
CA GLN A 107 12.07 -13.99 1.09
C GLN A 107 12.49 -15.39 1.58
N GLN A 108 11.55 -16.33 1.70
CA GLN A 108 11.82 -17.73 2.08
C GLN A 108 12.74 -18.44 1.08
N GLY A 109 12.49 -18.29 -0.23
CA GLY A 109 13.31 -18.93 -1.28
C GLY A 109 14.75 -18.41 -1.32
N LEU A 110 14.96 -17.15 -0.98
CA LEU A 110 16.29 -16.54 -0.86
C LEU A 110 16.98 -16.86 0.48
N SER A 111 16.33 -17.61 1.38
CA SER A 111 16.80 -17.85 2.76
C SER A 111 17.20 -16.57 3.50
N ASN A 112 16.58 -15.45 3.12
CA ASN A 112 16.75 -14.16 3.78
C ASN A 112 15.58 -14.00 4.74
N HIS A 113 15.77 -13.50 5.96
CA HIS A 113 14.66 -13.17 6.86
C HIS A 113 14.75 -11.73 7.35
N PHE A 114 15.33 -10.85 6.53
CA PHE A 114 15.55 -9.45 6.88
C PHE A 114 14.27 -8.77 7.35
N VAL A 115 13.17 -8.94 6.60
CA VAL A 115 11.86 -8.41 6.93
C VAL A 115 11.10 -9.41 7.81
N PRO A 116 10.68 -9.02 9.03
CA PRO A 116 9.97 -9.92 9.92
C PRO A 116 8.59 -10.28 9.37
N ASN A 117 8.17 -11.54 9.50
CA ASN A 117 6.86 -12.00 9.02
C ASN A 117 5.69 -11.17 9.58
N ILE A 118 5.78 -10.74 10.85
CA ILE A 118 4.79 -9.88 11.48
C ILE A 118 4.69 -8.51 10.79
N ILE A 119 5.79 -7.96 10.26
CA ILE A 119 5.80 -6.69 9.52
C ILE A 119 5.24 -6.88 8.10
N ILE A 120 5.53 -8.02 7.46
CA ILE A 120 4.91 -8.38 6.16
C ILE A 120 3.40 -8.45 6.32
N PHE A 121 2.91 -9.15 7.35
CA PHE A 121 1.49 -9.25 7.63
C PHE A 121 0.87 -7.90 7.98
N TYR A 122 1.50 -7.14 8.89
CA TYR A 122 1.03 -5.83 9.32
C TYR A 122 0.88 -4.86 8.14
N TYR A 123 1.91 -4.71 7.32
CA TYR A 123 1.84 -3.84 6.15
C TYR A 123 0.85 -4.37 5.11
N GLY A 124 0.86 -5.68 4.84
CA GLY A 124 -0.05 -6.26 3.86
C GLY A 124 -1.52 -6.09 4.23
N PHE A 125 -1.83 -6.17 5.53
CA PHE A 125 -3.17 -5.90 6.05
C PHE A 125 -3.54 -4.41 5.92
N VAL A 126 -2.64 -3.48 6.25
CA VAL A 126 -2.86 -2.04 6.03
C VAL A 126 -3.14 -1.77 4.55
N TYR A 127 -2.26 -2.23 3.66
CA TYR A 127 -2.38 -2.01 2.22
C TYR A 127 -3.71 -2.57 1.68
N THR A 128 -4.02 -3.82 2.00
CA THR A 128 -5.25 -4.47 1.51
C THR A 128 -6.49 -3.74 2.02
N THR A 129 -6.55 -3.39 3.31
CA THR A 129 -7.73 -2.71 3.85
C THR A 129 -7.90 -1.29 3.29
N ILE A 130 -6.82 -0.56 3.02
CA ILE A 130 -6.89 0.75 2.34
C ILE A 130 -7.50 0.57 0.95
N HIS A 131 -6.99 -0.37 0.17
CA HIS A 131 -7.49 -0.62 -1.19
C HIS A 131 -8.96 -1.06 -1.18
N ILE A 132 -9.36 -1.99 -0.32
CA ILE A 132 -10.74 -2.47 -0.32
C ILE A 132 -11.71 -1.46 0.31
N ILE A 133 -11.40 -0.96 1.49
CA ILE A 133 -12.33 -0.14 2.27
C ILE A 133 -12.29 1.31 1.77
N ASN A 134 -11.14 1.95 1.86
CA ASN A 134 -11.03 3.37 1.61
C ASN A 134 -11.14 3.69 0.13
N TYR A 135 -10.57 2.85 -0.74
CA TYR A 135 -10.49 3.12 -2.16
C TYR A 135 -11.67 2.52 -2.94
N SER A 136 -11.91 1.22 -2.84
CA SER A 136 -12.90 0.53 -3.68
C SER A 136 -14.33 0.64 -3.16
N ILE A 137 -14.54 0.73 -1.83
CA ILE A 137 -15.86 0.97 -1.24
C ILE A 137 -16.15 2.47 -1.15
N PHE A 138 -15.28 3.23 -0.47
CA PHE A 138 -15.56 4.63 -0.13
C PHE A 138 -14.98 5.67 -1.07
N HIS A 139 -14.07 5.30 -1.98
CA HIS A 139 -13.46 6.22 -2.95
C HIS A 139 -12.85 7.48 -2.31
N CYS A 140 -12.24 7.34 -1.12
CA CYS A 140 -11.72 8.45 -0.33
C CYS A 140 -10.54 9.18 -1.00
N SER A 141 -9.82 8.52 -1.91
CA SER A 141 -8.65 9.05 -2.59
C SER A 141 -8.97 9.48 -4.02
N LYS A 142 -8.83 10.78 -4.31
CA LYS A 142 -8.92 11.29 -5.69
C LYS A 142 -7.78 10.79 -6.55
N ALA A 143 -6.56 10.69 -6.01
CA ALA A 143 -5.38 10.24 -6.74
C ALA A 143 -5.56 8.79 -7.20
N HIS A 144 -6.08 7.93 -6.33
CA HIS A 144 -6.39 6.54 -6.66
C HIS A 144 -7.55 6.42 -7.66
N VAL A 145 -8.62 7.22 -7.53
CA VAL A 145 -9.69 7.24 -8.56
C VAL A 145 -9.13 7.65 -9.93
N ILE A 146 -8.19 8.59 -9.98
CA ILE A 146 -7.51 8.98 -11.23
C ILE A 146 -6.64 7.82 -11.74
N HIS A 147 -5.89 7.14 -10.87
CA HIS A 147 -5.11 5.96 -11.20
C HIS A 147 -5.97 4.90 -11.92
N HIS A 148 -7.16 4.60 -11.40
CA HIS A 148 -8.08 3.65 -12.04
C HIS A 148 -8.58 4.11 -13.41
N LYS A 149 -8.82 5.41 -13.57
CA LYS A 149 -9.26 5.97 -14.86
C LYS A 149 -8.16 5.96 -15.91
N THR A 150 -6.91 6.16 -15.50
CA THR A 150 -5.76 6.20 -16.42
C THR A 150 -5.10 4.84 -16.61
N GLY A 151 -5.30 3.90 -15.68
CA GLY A 151 -4.74 2.55 -15.66
C GLY A 151 -4.95 1.79 -16.97
N ALA A 152 -6.13 1.92 -17.57
CA ALA A 152 -6.46 1.28 -18.86
C ALA A 152 -5.49 1.64 -20.00
N ASN A 153 -4.74 2.74 -19.89
CA ASN A 153 -3.68 3.13 -20.80
C ASN A 153 -2.35 3.24 -20.05
N ILE A 154 -1.49 2.23 -20.22
CA ILE A 154 -0.15 2.15 -19.61
C ILE A 154 0.67 3.43 -19.81
N ASN A 155 0.59 4.06 -20.99
CA ASN A 155 1.35 5.28 -21.31
C ASN A 155 0.84 6.53 -20.57
N LYS A 156 -0.32 6.45 -19.91
CA LYS A 156 -0.95 7.55 -19.17
C LYS A 156 -1.15 7.22 -17.69
N THR A 157 -0.80 6.00 -17.26
CA THR A 157 -1.04 5.54 -15.89
C THR A 157 -0.12 6.28 -14.92
N CYS A 158 -0.70 6.79 -13.83
CA CYS A 158 -0.06 7.61 -12.81
C CYS A 158 -0.60 7.22 -11.42
N ASN A 159 0.01 7.73 -10.34
CA ASN A 159 -0.33 7.47 -8.94
C ASN A 159 -0.28 5.96 -8.58
N TYR A 160 0.88 5.32 -8.74
CA TYR A 160 1.04 3.88 -8.54
C TYR A 160 1.14 3.45 -7.08
N GLY A 161 1.41 4.34 -6.13
CA GLY A 161 1.65 3.91 -4.77
C GLY A 161 1.34 4.96 -3.73
N PRO A 162 2.02 4.88 -2.57
CA PRO A 162 2.00 5.94 -1.60
C PRO A 162 2.45 7.24 -2.26
N ASP A 163 1.69 8.32 -2.07
CA ASP A 163 1.91 9.63 -2.70
C ASP A 163 3.39 10.07 -2.67
N VAL A 164 4.07 9.90 -1.53
CA VAL A 164 5.50 10.22 -1.38
C VAL A 164 6.39 9.52 -2.41
N LEU A 165 6.13 8.24 -2.73
CA LEU A 165 6.89 7.50 -3.73
C LEU A 165 6.53 7.96 -5.15
N ASP A 166 5.26 8.31 -5.40
CA ASP A 166 4.87 8.87 -6.69
C ASP A 166 5.55 10.21 -6.97
N HIS A 167 5.65 11.10 -5.98
CA HIS A 167 6.45 12.34 -6.12
C HIS A 167 7.94 12.07 -6.26
N LEU A 168 8.47 11.08 -5.52
CA LEU A 168 9.89 10.71 -5.61
C LEU A 168 10.27 10.21 -7.01
N PHE A 169 9.42 9.38 -7.61
CA PHE A 169 9.63 8.76 -8.93
C PHE A 169 8.96 9.52 -10.08
N LYS A 170 8.30 10.66 -9.80
CA LYS A 170 7.58 11.48 -10.78
C LYS A 170 6.51 10.70 -11.55
N THR A 171 5.76 9.88 -10.84
CA THR A 171 4.62 9.13 -11.37
C THR A 171 3.28 9.66 -10.86
N ASN A 172 3.29 10.75 -10.10
CA ASN A 172 2.10 11.48 -9.67
C ASN A 172 1.40 12.19 -10.83
N TYR A 173 0.08 12.31 -10.76
CA TYR A 173 -0.73 13.04 -11.76
C TYR A 173 -0.51 14.56 -11.70
N ASP A 174 -0.43 15.11 -10.49
CA ASP A 174 -0.17 16.53 -10.24
C ASP A 174 0.75 16.70 -9.01
N GLU A 175 1.29 17.90 -8.80
CA GLU A 175 2.22 18.19 -7.70
C GLU A 175 1.55 18.30 -6.32
N LYS A 176 0.25 18.04 -6.18
CA LYS A 176 -0.44 18.16 -4.90
C LYS A 176 -0.17 16.94 -4.02
N ILE A 177 0.11 17.21 -2.74
CA ILE A 177 0.27 16.17 -1.73
C ILE A 177 -1.10 15.66 -1.29
N GLU A 178 -1.31 14.36 -1.41
CA GLU A 178 -2.56 13.71 -0.99
C GLU A 178 -2.70 13.70 0.54
N ASN A 179 -3.94 13.83 1.04
CA ASN A 179 -4.26 13.67 2.46
C ASN A 179 -4.43 12.20 2.86
N TYR A 180 -3.45 11.64 3.59
CA TYR A 180 -3.45 10.24 4.02
C TYR A 180 -4.10 10.01 5.39
N ASN A 181 -4.65 11.03 6.04
CA ASN A 181 -5.23 10.86 7.39
C ASN A 181 -6.39 9.85 7.42
N HIS A 182 -7.04 9.61 6.28
CA HIS A 182 -8.11 8.62 6.16
C HIS A 182 -7.66 7.16 6.41
N ILE A 183 -6.36 6.86 6.37
CA ILE A 183 -5.84 5.49 6.56
C ILE A 183 -5.48 5.17 8.02
N LEU A 184 -5.57 6.14 8.94
CA LEU A 184 -5.17 5.96 10.34
C LEU A 184 -5.91 4.81 11.02
N LEU A 185 -7.21 4.65 10.73
CA LEU A 185 -7.98 3.55 11.30
C LEU A 185 -7.49 2.20 10.78
N ASN A 186 -7.17 2.09 9.48
CA ASN A 186 -6.59 0.88 8.89
C ASN A 186 -5.29 0.48 9.60
N ILE A 187 -4.43 1.46 9.87
CA ILE A 187 -3.17 1.27 10.60
C ILE A 187 -3.42 0.70 12.01
N ILE A 188 -4.33 1.32 12.76
CA ILE A 188 -4.66 0.89 14.13
C ILE A 188 -5.26 -0.53 14.13
N PHE A 189 -6.20 -0.82 13.24
CA PHE A 189 -6.79 -2.16 13.13
C PHE A 189 -5.76 -3.21 12.73
N ALA A 190 -4.89 -2.90 11.78
CA ALA A 190 -3.82 -3.82 11.36
C ALA A 190 -2.86 -4.13 12.52
N PHE A 191 -2.56 -3.15 13.38
CA PHE A 191 -1.74 -3.37 14.56
C PHE A 191 -2.38 -4.42 15.49
N PHE A 192 -3.66 -4.24 15.84
CA PHE A 192 -4.37 -5.18 16.71
C PHE A 192 -4.51 -6.57 16.06
N ALA A 193 -4.80 -6.64 14.76
CA ALA A 193 -4.85 -7.90 14.02
C ALA A 193 -3.49 -8.62 14.07
N SER A 194 -2.39 -7.89 13.83
CA SER A 194 -1.04 -8.44 13.87
C SER A 194 -0.66 -8.91 15.27
N TYR A 195 -1.02 -8.12 16.29
CA TYR A 195 -0.83 -8.50 17.68
C TYR A 195 -1.59 -9.78 18.03
N TYR A 196 -2.85 -9.90 17.64
CA TYR A 196 -3.67 -11.07 17.90
C TYR A 196 -3.13 -12.34 17.23
N VAL A 197 -2.71 -12.23 15.97
CA VAL A 197 -2.22 -13.37 15.17
C VAL A 197 -0.86 -13.87 15.65
N PHE A 198 0.08 -12.95 15.88
CA PHE A 198 1.47 -13.31 16.19
C PHE A 198 1.79 -13.35 17.69
N LYS A 199 0.94 -12.74 18.52
CA LYS A 199 1.10 -12.63 19.98
C LYS A 199 2.51 -12.18 20.39
N PRO A 200 3.06 -11.09 19.81
CA PRO A 200 4.38 -10.60 20.21
C PRO A 200 4.35 -10.14 21.66
N THR A 201 5.45 -10.34 22.38
CA THR A 201 5.56 -9.89 23.77
C THR A 201 5.79 -8.38 23.82
N ILE A 202 4.80 -7.60 24.28
CA ILE A 202 4.86 -6.12 24.36
C ILE A 202 4.92 -5.59 25.81
N VAL A 203 4.73 -6.46 26.81
CA VAL A 203 4.89 -6.16 28.25
C VAL A 203 5.88 -7.15 28.83
#